data_AF-A0A2X2C988-F1
#
_entry.id   AF-A0A2X2C988-F1
#
_cell.length_a   1.000
_cell.length_b   1.000
_cell.length_c   1.000
_cell.angle_alpha   90.00
_cell.angle_beta   90.00
_cell.angle_gamma   90.00
#
_symmetry.space_group_name_H-M   'P 1'
#
loop_
_entity.id
_entity.type
_entity.pdbx_description
1 polymer ?
#
loop_
_entity_poly.entity_id
_entity_poly.type
_entity_poly.pdbx_seq_one_letter_code
_entity_poly.pdbx_strand_id
1 'polypeptide(L)'
;MQVIPLSEIAAKDEFLNINNVSRDNMLAAHRVPPQMMGIIPQNTGGFGDVEKAAKVFFRNELAPLQSKILQINDWLGEEVIKFDKYTLDDK
;
A
#
# COMPACT_ATOMS: atom_id res chain seq x y z
N MET A 1 20.45 14.42 -38.80
CA MET A 1 19.10 13.83 -38.74
C MET A 1 19.23 12.48 -38.06
N GLN A 2 18.94 12.40 -36.77
CA GLN A 2 19.08 11.18 -36.00
C GLN A 2 17.81 10.36 -36.17
N VAL A 3 17.88 9.29 -36.95
CA VAL A 3 16.75 8.37 -37.16
C VAL A 3 16.71 7.45 -35.96
N ILE A 4 15.78 7.70 -35.03
CA ILE A 4 15.47 6.72 -33.99
C ILE A 4 14.67 5.60 -34.68
N PRO A 5 15.12 4.33 -34.62
CA PRO A 5 14.36 3.23 -35.19
C PRO A 5 12.99 3.16 -34.53
N LEU A 6 11.92 3.02 -35.33
CA LEU A 6 10.56 2.85 -34.80
C LEU A 6 10.47 1.71 -33.77
N SER A 7 11.30 0.67 -33.95
CA SER A 7 11.45 -0.47 -33.05
C SER A 7 11.99 -0.09 -31.66
N GLU A 8 12.85 0.93 -31.56
CA GLU A 8 13.39 1.41 -30.28
C GLU A 8 12.35 2.20 -29.49
N ILE A 9 11.48 2.96 -30.17
CA ILE A 9 10.38 3.71 -29.53
C ILE A 9 9.32 2.74 -29.01
N ALA A 10 8.88 1.78 -29.84
CA ALA A 10 7.91 0.77 -29.44
C ALA A 10 8.41 -0.07 -28.25
N ALA A 11 9.69 -0.47 -28.25
CA ALA A 11 10.28 -1.21 -27.14
C ALA A 11 10.35 -0.38 -25.84
N LYS A 12 10.62 0.93 -25.92
CA LYS A 12 10.62 1.82 -24.75
C LYS A 12 9.23 1.97 -24.15
N ASP A 13 8.19 2.09 -24.98
CA ASP A 13 6.80 2.19 -24.52
C ASP A 13 6.36 0.90 -23.82
N GLU A 14 6.72 -0.26 -24.39
CA GLU A 14 6.42 -1.57 -23.81
C GLU A 14 7.15 -1.78 -22.47
N PHE A 15 8.42 -1.33 -22.38
CA PHE A 15 9.18 -1.35 -21.14
C PHE A 15 8.57 -0.45 -20.05
N LEU A 16 8.13 0.76 -20.39
CA LEU A 16 7.43 1.65 -19.46
C LEU A 16 6.11 1.01 -18.97
N ASN A 17 5.38 0.34 -19.85
CA ASN A 17 4.14 -0.35 -19.48
C ASN A 17 4.39 -1.52 -18.51
N ILE A 18 5.43 -2.34 -18.76
CA ILE A 18 5.81 -3.45 -17.88
C ILE A 18 6.17 -2.95 -16.48
N ASN A 19 6.92 -1.84 -16.38
CA ASN A 19 7.30 -1.27 -15.08
C ASN A 19 6.08 -0.75 -14.30
N ASN A 20 5.14 -0.09 -14.98
CA ASN A 20 3.92 0.39 -14.36
C ASN A 20 3.06 -0.77 -13.82
N VAL A 21 2.85 -1.80 -14.63
CA VAL A 21 2.14 -3.02 -14.19
C VAL A 21 2.85 -3.70 -13.03
N SER A 22 4.18 -3.79 -13.06
CA SER A 22 4.96 -4.41 -11.99
C SER A 22 4.84 -3.64 -10.67
N ARG A 23 4.89 -2.30 -10.74
CA ARG A 23 4.64 -1.42 -9.60
C ARG A 23 3.25 -1.67 -9.05
N ASP A 24 2.20 -1.61 -9.87
CA ASP A 24 0.81 -1.78 -9.44
C ASP A 24 0.58 -3.16 -8.80
N ASN A 25 1.18 -4.22 -9.36
CA ASN A 25 1.15 -5.56 -8.77
C ASN A 25 1.79 -5.60 -7.37
N MET A 26 2.92 -4.93 -7.16
CA MET A 26 3.55 -4.82 -5.86
C MET A 26 2.66 -4.08 -4.85
N LEU A 27 1.98 -3.01 -5.28
CA LEU A 27 1.05 -2.26 -4.44
C LEU A 27 -0.15 -3.12 -4.00
N ALA A 28 -0.72 -3.87 -4.95
CA ALA A 28 -1.83 -4.78 -4.67
C ALA A 28 -1.43 -5.88 -3.67
N ALA A 29 -0.22 -6.43 -3.80
CA ALA A 29 0.28 -7.46 -2.89
C ALA A 29 0.45 -6.94 -1.45
N HIS A 30 0.89 -5.67 -1.29
CA HIS A 30 1.15 -5.10 0.02
C HIS A 30 -0.14 -4.73 0.79
N ARG A 31 -1.27 -4.57 0.09
CA ARG A 31 -2.60 -4.15 0.62
C ARG A 31 -2.60 -2.84 1.43
N VAL A 32 -1.47 -2.11 1.43
CA VAL A 32 -1.35 -0.79 2.05
C VAL A 32 -1.79 0.26 1.04
N PRO A 33 -2.66 1.22 1.42
CA PRO A 33 -2.99 2.34 0.56
C PRO A 33 -1.74 3.07 0.04
N PRO A 34 -1.63 3.32 -1.29
CA PRO A 34 -0.43 3.88 -1.90
C PRO A 34 -0.02 5.24 -1.32
N GLN A 35 -0.99 6.06 -0.95
CA GLN A 35 -0.74 7.35 -0.29
C GLN A 35 -0.02 7.24 1.06
N MET A 36 -0.12 6.12 1.77
CA MET A 36 0.62 5.87 3.01
C MET A 36 2.02 5.29 2.77
N MET A 37 2.35 4.91 1.54
CA MET A 37 3.67 4.40 1.14
C MET A 37 4.56 5.48 0.50
N GLY A 38 4.17 6.76 0.60
CA GLY A 38 4.95 7.87 0.02
C GLY A 38 4.92 7.91 -1.50
N ILE A 39 3.93 7.27 -2.12
CA ILE A 39 3.81 7.22 -3.57
C ILE A 39 3.26 8.53 -4.11
N ILE A 40 3.87 9.04 -5.19
CA ILE A 40 3.38 10.19 -5.93
C ILE A 40 2.26 9.75 -6.90
N PRO A 41 1.07 10.39 -6.85
CA PRO A 41 -0.03 10.08 -7.75
C PRO A 41 0.31 10.49 -9.19
N GLN A 42 -0.14 9.69 -10.15
CA GLN A 42 0.05 9.94 -11.58
C GLN A 42 -1.17 10.64 -12.21
N ASN A 43 -2.29 10.74 -11.49
CA ASN A 43 -3.53 11.37 -11.93
C ASN A 43 -3.72 12.75 -11.28
N THR A 44 -4.41 13.67 -11.97
CA THR A 44 -4.66 15.05 -11.50
C THR A 44 -5.50 15.11 -10.21
N GLY A 45 -6.23 14.05 -9.87
CA GLY A 45 -7.08 13.97 -8.67
C GLY A 45 -6.39 13.46 -7.40
N GLY A 46 -5.14 13.00 -7.47
CA GLY A 46 -4.43 12.45 -6.30
C GLY A 46 -5.08 11.18 -5.73
N PHE A 47 -4.75 10.84 -4.48
CA PHE A 47 -5.28 9.67 -3.76
C PHE A 47 -6.47 9.97 -2.83
N GLY A 48 -6.81 11.25 -2.64
CA GLY A 48 -7.90 11.69 -1.78
C GLY A 48 -7.52 11.86 -0.31
N ASP A 49 -8.48 11.61 0.57
CA ASP A 49 -8.35 11.79 2.02
C ASP A 49 -7.52 10.67 2.66
N VAL A 50 -6.33 11.03 3.13
CA VAL A 50 -5.36 10.12 3.77
C VAL A 50 -5.88 9.60 5.11
N GLU A 51 -6.60 10.42 5.88
CA GLU A 51 -7.14 10.05 7.18
C GLU A 51 -8.21 8.96 7.03
N LYS A 52 -9.11 9.14 6.06
CA LYS A 52 -10.11 8.13 5.72
C LYS A 52 -9.47 6.82 5.28
N ALA A 53 -8.41 6.89 4.47
CA ALA A 53 -7.69 5.70 4.03
C ALA A 53 -6.98 4.99 5.18
N ALA A 54 -6.38 5.72 6.11
CA ALA A 54 -5.78 5.17 7.32
C ALA A 54 -6.82 4.45 8.20
N LYS A 55 -8.00 5.06 8.40
CA LYS A 55 -9.11 4.43 9.16
C LYS A 55 -9.58 3.12 8.51
N VAL A 56 -9.78 3.12 7.19
CA VAL A 56 -10.21 1.91 6.45
C VAL A 56 -9.14 0.83 6.47
N PHE A 57 -7.87 1.20 6.26
CA PHE A 57 -6.74 0.29 6.32
C PHE A 57 -6.58 -0.32 7.71
N PHE A 58 -6.66 0.48 8.76
CA PHE A 58 -6.62 -0.02 10.13
C PHE A 58 -7.73 -1.04 10.38
N ARG A 59 -8.97 -0.71 10.01
CA ARG A 59 -10.13 -1.59 10.21
C ARG A 59 -10.01 -2.92 9.44
N ASN A 60 -9.54 -2.89 8.20
CA ASN A 60 -9.61 -4.04 7.30
C ASN A 60 -8.35 -4.90 7.29
N GLU A 61 -7.18 -4.31 7.57
CA GLU A 61 -5.89 -5.02 7.50
C GLU A 61 -5.25 -5.16 8.88
N LEU A 62 -5.14 -4.06 9.64
CA LEU A 62 -4.40 -4.06 10.91
C LEU A 62 -5.17 -4.70 12.06
N ALA A 63 -6.45 -4.38 12.26
CA ALA A 63 -7.25 -4.94 13.35
C ALA A 63 -7.36 -6.48 13.27
N PRO A 64 -7.64 -7.10 12.10
CA PRO A 64 -7.62 -8.55 11.97
C PRO A 64 -6.22 -9.16 12.19
N LEU A 65 -5.16 -8.46 11.79
CA LEU A 65 -3.79 -8.89 12.04
C LEU A 65 -3.48 -8.85 13.55
N GLN A 66 -3.86 -7.78 14.24
CA GLN A 66 -3.74 -7.66 15.69
C GLN A 66 -4.50 -8.79 16.39
N SER A 67 -5.73 -9.09 15.97
CA SER A 67 -6.50 -10.22 16.52
C SER A 67 -5.81 -11.56 16.33
N LYS A 68 -5.16 -11.80 15.19
CA LYS A 68 -4.36 -13.02 14.97
C LYS A 68 -3.13 -13.08 15.87
N ILE A 69 -2.45 -11.95 16.08
CA ILE A 69 -1.28 -11.87 16.96
C ILE A 69 -1.68 -12.08 18.42
N LEU A 70 -2.84 -11.56 18.86
CA LEU A 70 -3.35 -11.73 20.22
C LEU A 70 -3.60 -13.20 20.60
N GLN A 71 -3.86 -14.09 19.62
CA GLN A 71 -3.99 -15.53 19.88
C GLN A 71 -2.74 -16.17 20.49
N ILE A 72 -1.58 -15.51 20.36
CA ILE A 72 -0.33 -15.95 21.00
C ILE A 72 -0.48 -15.95 22.54
N ASN A 73 -1.23 -15.00 23.11
CA ASN A 73 -1.50 -14.99 24.55
C ASN A 73 -2.26 -16.24 24.97
N ASP A 74 -3.28 -16.64 24.18
CA ASP A 74 -4.08 -17.83 24.45
C ASP A 74 -3.21 -19.10 24.38
N TRP A 75 -2.25 -19.15 23.47
CA TRP A 75 -1.32 -20.29 23.34
C TRP A 75 -0.34 -20.38 24.51
N LEU A 76 0.08 -19.25 25.06
CA LEU A 76 1.03 -19.19 26.17
C LEU A 76 0.35 -19.26 27.54
N GLY A 77 -0.95 -18.98 27.62
CA GLY A 77 -1.71 -18.93 28.88
C GLY A 77 -1.40 -17.68 29.73
N GLU A 78 -0.74 -16.68 29.15
CA GLU A 78 -0.37 -15.42 29.81
C GLU A 78 -0.50 -14.24 28.82
N GLU A 79 -0.91 -13.06 29.30
CA GLU A 79 -0.98 -11.84 28.50
C GLU A 79 0.42 -11.27 28.25
N VAL A 80 1.03 -11.64 27.12
CA VAL A 80 2.36 -11.13 26.71
C VAL A 80 2.29 -10.05 25.63
N ILE A 81 1.20 -9.99 24.86
CA ILE A 81 0.97 -9.00 23.81
C ILE A 81 -0.31 -8.24 24.11
N LYS A 82 -0.24 -6.90 24.04
CA LYS A 82 -1.39 -6.02 24.15
C LYS A 82 -1.25 -4.87 23.16
N PHE A 83 -2.36 -4.49 22.52
CA PHE A 83 -2.41 -3.34 21.63
C PHE A 83 -3.22 -2.22 22.28
N ASP A 84 -2.73 -0.99 22.14
CA ASP A 84 -3.47 0.20 22.52
C ASP A 84 -4.60 0.48 21.53
N LYS A 85 -5.61 1.24 22.00
CA LYS A 85 -6.69 1.70 21.13
C LYS A 85 -6.09 2.59 20.05
N TYR A 86 -6.37 2.26 18.79
CA TYR A 86 -5.98 3.10 17.66
C TYR A 86 -6.65 4.47 17.74
N THR A 87 -5.84 5.52 17.72
CA THR A 87 -6.27 6.91 17.56
C THR A 87 -5.55 7.52 16.35
N LEU A 88 -6.28 8.31 15.58
CA LEU A 88 -5.72 9.32 14.71
C LEU A 88 -5.98 10.61 15.46
N ASP A 89 -4.99 11.11 16.19
CA ASP A 89 -5.17 12.32 16.98
C ASP A 89 -5.42 13.50 16.03
N ASP A 90 -6.63 14.05 16.06
CA ASP A 90 -6.92 15.37 15.52
C ASP A 90 -6.21 16.40 16.40
N LYS A 91 -5.18 17.06 15.87
CA LYS A 91 -4.70 18.31 16.45
C LYS A 91 -5.58 19.47 15.98
#